data_AF-L1MGF2-F1
#
_entry.id   AF-L1MGF2-F1
#
_cell.length_a   1.000
_cell.length_b   1.000
_cell.length_c   1.000
_cell.angle_alpha   90.00
_cell.angle_beta   90.00
_cell.angle_gamma   90.00
#
_symmetry.space_group_name_H-M   'P 1'
#
loop_
_entity.id
_entity.type
_entity.pdbx_description
1 polymer ?
#
loop_
_entity_poly.entity_id
_entity_poly.type
_entity_poly.pdbx_seq_one_letter_code
_entity_poly.pdbx_strand_id
1 'polypeptide(L)'
;MKLLLNLRDVAGEKWYNRYHIAIIPLSELRRNPVALPKLTDEQRKEALAKAAEARKARAELKEKLKRGGTNLKEVLDQAESNETIGKTKVSAILEAMPKVGKVKAKEIMDELEIAQTRRLRGLGDRQRRALLERFGFADED
;
A
#
# COMPACT_ATOMS: atom_id res chain seq x y z
N MET A 1 32.45 18.25 24.15
CA MET A 1 33.61 17.37 23.87
C MET A 1 33.11 16.20 23.03
N LYS A 2 33.15 16.32 21.69
CA LYS A 2 32.69 15.26 20.76
C LYS A 2 33.89 14.39 20.40
N LEU A 3 33.86 13.11 20.76
CA LEU A 3 34.75 12.11 20.19
C LEU A 3 34.32 11.87 18.73
N LEU A 4 35.15 12.31 17.78
CA LEU A 4 35.15 11.80 16.41
C LEU A 4 36.49 11.09 16.23
N LEU A 5 36.51 9.78 16.52
CA LEU A 5 37.63 8.91 16.17
C LEU A 5 37.66 8.77 14.65
N ASN A 6 38.79 9.17 14.05
CA ASN A 6 39.03 9.07 12.63
C ASN A 6 39.27 7.60 12.29
N LEU A 7 38.45 6.99 11.44
CA LEU A 7 38.50 5.54 11.15
C LEU A 7 39.84 5.10 10.52
N ARG A 8 40.66 6.04 10.02
CA ARG A 8 42.04 5.79 9.59
C ARG A 8 42.91 5.22 10.71
N ASP A 9 42.63 5.60 11.96
CA ASP A 9 43.44 5.18 13.12
C ASP A 9 43.08 3.76 13.58
N VAL A 10 41.93 3.23 13.16
CA VAL A 10 41.41 1.92 13.61
C VAL A 10 41.73 0.80 12.61
N ALA A 11 41.81 1.12 11.32
CA ALA A 11 42.09 0.14 10.27
C ALA A 11 43.24 0.66 9.38
N GLY A 12 44.44 0.12 9.60
CA GLY A 12 45.66 0.56 8.93
C GLY A 12 45.55 0.67 7.41
N GLU A 13 46.37 1.55 6.83
CA GLU A 13 46.34 2.05 5.44
C GLU A 13 46.16 0.98 4.35
N LYS A 14 46.57 -0.26 4.61
CA LYS A 14 46.40 -1.40 3.69
C LYS A 14 44.94 -1.78 3.43
N TRP A 15 44.03 -1.53 4.37
CA TRP A 15 42.60 -1.78 4.17
C TRP A 15 41.93 -0.70 3.30
N TYR A 16 42.37 0.55 3.43
CA TYR A 16 41.81 1.70 2.71
C TYR A 16 42.10 1.66 1.20
N ASN A 17 43.25 1.11 0.78
CA ASN A 17 43.63 1.04 -0.64
C ASN A 17 43.20 -0.25 -1.37
N ARG A 18 42.74 -1.29 -0.66
CA ARG A 18 42.36 -2.58 -1.27
C ARG A 18 40.92 -2.60 -1.82
N TYR A 19 40.05 -1.82 -1.22
CA TYR A 19 38.71 -1.56 -1.73
C TYR A 19 38.69 -0.10 -2.11
N HIS A 20 38.64 0.23 -3.40
CA HIS A 20 38.44 1.59 -3.90
C HIS A 20 37.03 2.08 -3.50
N ILE A 21 36.77 2.20 -2.20
CA ILE A 21 35.61 2.86 -1.63
C ILE A 21 35.93 4.34 -1.81
N ALA A 22 35.60 4.87 -2.98
CA ALA A 22 35.47 6.30 -3.15
C ALA A 22 34.48 6.74 -2.06
N ILE A 23 34.98 7.42 -1.03
CA ILE A 23 34.15 8.12 -0.07
C ILE A 23 33.54 9.27 -0.87
N ILE A 24 32.46 8.98 -1.58
CA ILE A 24 31.61 9.98 -2.18
C ILE A 24 31.13 10.82 -1.00
N PRO A 25 31.49 12.10 -0.90
CA PRO A 25 31.07 12.92 0.22
C PRO A 25 29.54 12.94 0.25
N LEU A 26 28.95 12.84 1.44
CA LEU A 26 27.49 12.80 1.63
C LEU A 26 26.75 13.98 0.96
N SER A 27 27.46 15.07 0.66
CA SER A 27 26.99 16.21 -0.14
C SER A 27 26.66 15.86 -1.59
N GLU A 28 27.34 14.88 -2.21
CA GLU A 28 27.19 14.48 -3.61
C GLU A 28 26.10 13.40 -3.83
N LEU A 29 25.67 12.71 -2.76
CA LEU A 29 24.50 11.80 -2.80
C LEU A 29 23.15 12.55 -2.81
N ARG A 30 23.15 13.89 -2.89
CA ARG A 30 21.93 14.69 -2.95
C ARG A 30 21.37 14.76 -4.36
N ARG A 31 20.41 13.87 -4.61
CA ARG A 31 19.29 14.01 -5.56
C ARG A 31 19.71 14.28 -7.00
N ASN A 32 19.67 13.24 -7.83
CA ASN A 32 19.22 13.41 -9.20
C ASN A 32 17.68 13.35 -9.17
N PRO A 33 16.93 14.47 -9.09
CA PRO A 33 15.49 14.40 -9.19
C PRO A 33 15.20 13.92 -10.61
N VAL A 34 14.75 12.68 -10.75
CA VAL A 34 14.13 12.22 -12.00
C VAL A 34 12.98 13.18 -12.27
N ALA A 35 13.21 14.16 -13.14
CA ALA A 35 12.25 15.20 -13.43
C ALA A 35 11.05 14.52 -14.08
N LEU A 36 9.95 14.39 -13.33
CA LEU A 36 8.71 13.88 -13.87
C LEU A 36 8.30 14.78 -15.05
N PRO A 37 8.00 14.21 -16.23
CA PRO A 37 7.59 14.99 -17.39
C PRO A 37 6.39 15.87 -17.00
N LYS A 38 6.45 17.16 -17.37
CA LYS A 38 5.34 18.08 -17.11
C LYS A 38 4.16 17.66 -17.98
N LEU A 39 3.10 17.16 -17.35
CA LEU A 39 1.85 16.84 -18.04
C LEU A 39 1.33 18.08 -18.76
N THR A 40 0.84 17.90 -19.98
CA THR A 40 0.09 18.94 -20.70
C THR A 40 -1.21 19.24 -19.96
N ASP A 41 -1.80 20.42 -20.18
CA ASP A 41 -3.06 20.77 -19.52
C ASP A 41 -4.19 19.79 -19.84
N GLU A 42 -4.19 19.21 -21.05
CA GLU A 42 -5.14 18.18 -21.44
C GLU A 42 -4.94 16.87 -20.66
N GLN A 43 -3.69 16.38 -20.56
CA GLN A 43 -3.38 15.19 -19.78
C GLN A 43 -3.71 15.37 -18.29
N ARG A 44 -3.57 16.59 -17.76
CA ARG A 44 -3.98 16.90 -16.38
C ARG A 44 -5.49 16.81 -16.22
N LYS A 45 -6.27 17.39 -17.14
CA LYS A 45 -7.74 17.32 -17.12
C LYS A 45 -8.22 15.88 -17.18
N GLU A 46 -7.67 15.07 -18.11
CA GLU A 46 -7.99 13.65 -18.20
C GLU A 46 -7.63 12.89 -16.92
N ALA A 47 -6.46 13.14 -16.34
CA ALA A 47 -6.04 12.50 -15.09
C ALA A 47 -6.96 12.87 -13.92
N LEU A 48 -7.41 14.13 -13.85
CA LEU A 48 -8.37 14.60 -12.85
C LEU A 48 -9.74 13.93 -13.03
N ALA A 49 -10.22 13.82 -14.28
CA ALA A 49 -11.48 13.14 -14.60
C ALA A 49 -11.43 11.66 -14.18
N LYS A 50 -10.39 10.92 -14.59
CA LYS A 50 -10.18 9.53 -14.19
C LYS A 50 -10.08 9.37 -12.67
N ALA A 51 -9.42 10.31 -11.98
CA ALA A 51 -9.34 10.30 -10.53
C ALA A 51 -10.71 10.57 -9.85
N ALA A 52 -11.55 11.44 -10.43
CA ALA A 52 -12.90 11.69 -9.95
C ALA A 52 -13.79 10.45 -10.11
N GLU A 53 -13.76 9.83 -11.29
CA GLU A 53 -14.46 8.56 -11.57
C GLU A 53 -14.04 7.47 -10.59
N ALA A 54 -12.74 7.29 -10.36
CA ALA A 54 -12.22 6.30 -9.41
C ALA A 54 -12.66 6.58 -7.97
N ARG A 55 -12.79 7.86 -7.55
CA ARG A 55 -13.33 8.20 -6.22
C ARG A 55 -14.82 7.89 -6.13
N LYS A 56 -15.59 8.21 -7.19
CA LYS A 56 -17.02 7.92 -7.28
C LYS A 56 -17.30 6.41 -7.20
N ALA A 57 -16.61 5.62 -8.01
CA ALA A 57 -16.74 4.16 -8.00
C ALA A 57 -16.43 3.54 -6.62
N ARG A 58 -15.40 4.05 -5.91
CA ARG A 58 -15.11 3.59 -4.53
C ARG A 58 -16.18 4.00 -3.53
N ALA A 59 -16.77 5.19 -3.68
CA ALA A 59 -17.86 5.63 -2.81
C ALA A 59 -19.10 4.75 -3.01
N GLU A 60 -19.46 4.48 -4.26
CA GLU A 60 -20.58 3.60 -4.62
C GLU A 60 -20.38 2.17 -4.12
N LEU A 61 -19.17 1.61 -4.25
CA LEU A 61 -18.85 0.29 -3.72
C LEU A 61 -19.09 0.21 -2.21
N LYS A 62 -18.60 1.21 -1.46
CA LYS A 62 -18.78 1.27 0.00
C LYS A 62 -20.24 1.41 0.39
N GLU A 63 -21.01 2.20 -0.34
CA GLU A 63 -22.46 2.32 -0.11
C GLU A 63 -23.20 1.01 -0.41
N LYS A 64 -22.82 0.29 -1.48
CA LYS A 64 -23.37 -1.04 -1.79
C LYS A 64 -23.09 -2.05 -0.67
N LEU A 65 -21.85 -2.10 -0.18
CA LEU A 65 -21.47 -2.96 0.96
C LEU A 65 -22.28 -2.63 2.21
N LYS A 66 -22.40 -1.34 2.55
CA LYS A 66 -23.14 -0.88 3.73
C LYS A 66 -24.61 -1.27 3.70
N ARG A 67 -25.22 -1.27 2.51
CA ARG A 67 -26.64 -1.61 2.27
C ARG A 67 -26.87 -3.11 2.02
N GLY A 68 -25.81 -3.91 1.94
CA GLY A 68 -25.91 -5.35 1.62
C GLY A 68 -26.23 -5.65 0.15
N GLY A 69 -26.03 -4.69 -0.76
CA GLY A 69 -26.22 -4.92 -2.21
C GLY A 69 -25.05 -5.63 -2.89
N THR A 70 -23.99 -5.93 -2.13
CA THR A 70 -22.85 -6.80 -2.50
C THR A 70 -22.21 -7.31 -1.21
N ASN A 71 -21.32 -8.29 -1.30
CA ASN A 71 -20.65 -8.88 -0.15
C ASN A 71 -19.12 -8.89 -0.30
N LEU A 72 -18.40 -9.27 0.75
CA LEU A 72 -16.93 -9.25 0.76
C LEU A 72 -16.33 -10.19 -0.30
N LYS A 73 -16.95 -11.35 -0.54
CA LYS A 73 -16.49 -12.32 -1.54
C LYS A 73 -16.53 -11.73 -2.95
N GLU A 74 -17.67 -11.21 -3.37
CA GLU A 74 -17.85 -10.54 -4.65
C GLU A 74 -16.88 -9.38 -4.86
N VAL A 75 -16.63 -8.59 -3.80
CA VAL A 75 -15.69 -7.46 -3.88
C VAL A 75 -14.25 -7.93 -4.05
N LEU A 76 -13.86 -9.01 -3.40
CA LEU A 76 -12.53 -9.60 -3.56
C LEU A 76 -12.36 -10.21 -4.96
N ASP A 77 -13.40 -10.86 -5.50
CA ASP A 77 -13.38 -11.41 -6.86
C ASP A 77 -13.29 -10.28 -7.90
N GLN A 78 -14.08 -9.22 -7.75
CA GLN A 78 -14.00 -8.04 -8.60
C GLN A 78 -12.63 -7.35 -8.51
N ALA A 79 -11.94 -7.41 -7.38
CA ALA A 79 -10.62 -6.80 -7.19
C ALA A 79 -9.54 -7.43 -8.06
N GLU A 80 -9.74 -8.64 -8.58
CA GLU A 80 -8.78 -9.33 -9.45
C GLU A 80 -8.74 -8.73 -10.84
N SER A 81 -9.87 -8.31 -11.39
CA SER A 81 -9.96 -7.70 -12.73
C SER A 81 -10.09 -6.18 -12.69
N ASN A 82 -10.84 -5.61 -11.74
CA ASN A 82 -11.11 -4.17 -11.66
C ASN A 82 -9.97 -3.42 -10.95
N GLU A 83 -9.23 -2.60 -11.69
CA GLU A 83 -8.09 -1.83 -11.16
C GLU A 83 -8.46 -0.85 -10.04
N THR A 84 -9.61 -0.18 -10.14
CA THR A 84 -10.06 0.78 -9.14
C THR A 84 -10.36 0.10 -7.81
N ILE A 85 -11.05 -1.06 -7.88
CA ILE A 85 -11.40 -1.89 -6.72
C ILE A 85 -10.13 -2.53 -6.14
N GLY A 86 -9.30 -3.16 -6.98
CA GLY A 86 -8.04 -3.78 -6.57
C GLY A 86 -7.06 -2.83 -5.89
N LYS A 87 -7.05 -1.56 -6.29
CA LYS A 87 -6.27 -0.50 -5.63
C LYS A 87 -6.92 0.04 -4.35
N THR A 88 -8.09 -0.40 -3.93
CA THR A 88 -8.71 0.08 -2.69
C THR A 88 -8.05 -0.55 -1.46
N LYS A 89 -7.93 0.21 -0.37
CA LYS A 89 -7.37 -0.30 0.89
C LYS A 89 -8.32 -1.31 1.51
N VAL A 90 -7.77 -2.37 2.09
CA VAL A 90 -8.54 -3.39 2.82
C VAL A 90 -9.31 -2.76 3.97
N SER A 91 -8.67 -1.88 4.75
CA SER A 91 -9.31 -1.17 5.88
C SER A 91 -10.57 -0.41 5.46
N ALA A 92 -10.54 0.27 4.31
CA ALA A 92 -11.66 1.05 3.81
C ALA A 92 -12.86 0.19 3.36
N ILE A 93 -12.60 -1.06 2.97
CA ILE A 93 -13.65 -2.04 2.63
C ILE A 93 -14.24 -2.62 3.91
N LEU A 94 -13.39 -2.99 4.87
CA LEU A 94 -13.84 -3.49 6.17
C LEU A 94 -14.69 -2.44 6.91
N GLU A 95 -14.26 -1.17 6.93
CA GLU A 95 -15.03 -0.06 7.51
C GLU A 95 -16.39 0.21 6.81
N ALA A 96 -16.57 -0.28 5.59
CA ALA A 96 -17.84 -0.18 4.86
C ALA A 96 -18.78 -1.34 5.14
N MET A 97 -18.30 -2.41 5.80
CA MET A 97 -19.13 -3.55 6.18
C MET A 97 -20.10 -3.18 7.31
N PRO A 98 -21.33 -3.72 7.32
CA PRO A 98 -22.25 -3.54 8.43
C PRO A 98 -21.61 -3.96 9.76
N LYS A 99 -21.79 -3.15 10.81
CA LYS A 99 -21.28 -3.41 12.17
C LYS A 99 -19.75 -3.41 12.32
N VAL A 100 -19.00 -2.91 11.34
CA VAL A 100 -17.54 -2.78 11.39
C VAL A 100 -17.12 -1.31 11.26
N GLY A 101 -16.70 -0.71 12.37
CA GLY A 101 -16.11 0.63 12.39
C GLY A 101 -14.58 0.61 12.30
N LYS A 102 -13.94 1.78 12.37
CA LYS A 102 -12.48 1.95 12.30
C LYS A 102 -11.70 1.07 13.29
N VAL A 103 -12.15 1.02 14.55
CA VAL A 103 -11.50 0.25 15.61
C VAL A 103 -11.55 -1.25 15.28
N LYS A 104 -12.75 -1.77 15.00
CA LYS A 104 -12.96 -3.17 14.65
C LYS A 104 -12.25 -3.57 13.36
N ALA A 105 -12.22 -2.70 12.34
CA ALA A 105 -11.47 -2.94 11.12
C ALA A 105 -9.96 -3.08 11.39
N LYS A 106 -9.42 -2.23 12.26
CA LYS A 106 -8.01 -2.31 12.67
C LYS A 106 -7.73 -3.62 13.42
N GLU A 107 -8.55 -3.97 14.40
CA GLU A 107 -8.43 -5.22 15.17
C GLU A 107 -8.44 -6.45 14.25
N ILE A 108 -9.38 -6.51 13.30
CA ILE A 108 -9.46 -7.58 12.28
C ILE A 108 -8.15 -7.71 11.51
N MET A 109 -7.61 -6.59 11.05
CA MET A 109 -6.40 -6.59 10.25
C MET A 109 -5.20 -7.01 11.09
N ASP A 110 -5.12 -6.58 12.34
CA ASP A 110 -4.04 -6.97 13.25
C ASP A 110 -4.14 -8.47 13.60
N GLU A 111 -5.33 -9.00 13.91
CA GLU A 111 -5.62 -10.43 14.13
C GLU A 111 -5.21 -11.30 12.94
N LEU A 112 -5.46 -10.84 11.71
CA LEU A 112 -5.19 -11.56 10.48
C LEU A 112 -3.80 -11.26 9.88
N GLU A 113 -2.94 -10.54 10.62
CA GLU A 113 -1.60 -10.14 10.18
C GLU A 113 -1.59 -9.39 8.83
N ILE A 114 -2.61 -8.57 8.58
CA ILE A 114 -2.76 -7.75 7.39
C ILE A 114 -2.26 -6.34 7.70
N ALA A 115 -1.23 -5.89 6.98
CA ALA A 115 -0.72 -4.52 7.13
C ALA A 115 -1.81 -3.46 6.87
N GLN A 116 -1.85 -2.41 7.69
CA GLN A 116 -2.84 -1.31 7.60
C GLN A 116 -2.79 -0.51 6.26
N THR A 117 -1.70 -0.64 5.52
CA THR A 117 -1.52 -0.03 4.19
C THR A 117 -1.92 -0.96 3.03
N ARG A 118 -2.31 -2.21 3.32
CA ARG A 118 -2.62 -3.24 2.33
C ARG A 118 -3.81 -2.86 1.46
N ARG A 119 -3.71 -3.20 0.17
CA ARG A 119 -4.77 -3.07 -0.83
C ARG A 119 -5.32 -4.44 -1.22
N LEU A 120 -6.58 -4.48 -1.69
CA LEU A 120 -7.31 -5.72 -2.00
C LEU A 120 -6.51 -6.65 -2.92
N ARG A 121 -5.98 -6.15 -4.05
CA ARG A 121 -5.22 -6.96 -5.01
C ARG A 121 -3.89 -7.51 -4.45
N GLY A 122 -3.41 -6.97 -3.34
CA GLY A 122 -2.18 -7.46 -2.71
C GLY A 122 -2.40 -8.31 -1.47
N LEU A 123 -3.64 -8.75 -1.19
CA LEU A 123 -3.90 -9.78 -0.20
C LEU A 123 -3.37 -11.11 -0.71
N GLY A 124 -2.60 -11.83 0.12
CA GLY A 124 -2.21 -13.21 -0.18
C GLY A 124 -3.37 -14.18 0.06
N ASP A 125 -3.29 -15.38 -0.52
CA ASP A 125 -4.38 -16.37 -0.47
C ASP A 125 -4.81 -16.75 0.95
N ARG A 126 -3.84 -16.91 1.87
CA ARG A 126 -4.12 -17.15 3.30
C ARG A 126 -4.94 -16.02 3.92
N GLN A 127 -4.56 -14.77 3.66
CA GLN A 127 -5.26 -13.59 4.21
C GLN A 127 -6.65 -13.44 3.60
N ARG A 128 -6.78 -13.74 2.31
CA ARG A 128 -8.07 -13.72 1.61
C ARG A 128 -9.02 -14.76 2.19
N ARG A 129 -8.58 -16.01 2.34
CA ARG A 129 -9.37 -17.09 2.96
C ARG A 129 -9.76 -16.76 4.40
N ALA A 130 -8.82 -16.30 5.22
CA ALA A 130 -9.11 -15.94 6.61
C ALA A 130 -10.13 -14.78 6.72
N LEU A 131 -10.08 -13.81 5.80
CA LEU A 131 -11.11 -12.77 5.71
C LEU A 131 -12.48 -13.34 5.33
N LEU A 132 -12.54 -14.23 4.34
CA LEU A 132 -13.81 -14.85 3.93
C LEU A 132 -14.41 -15.69 5.06
N GLU A 133 -13.60 -16.52 5.72
CA GLU A 133 -14.01 -17.33 6.87
C GLU A 133 -14.56 -16.47 8.00
N ARG A 134 -13.85 -15.40 8.38
CA ARG A 134 -14.27 -14.50 9.47
C ARG A 134 -15.61 -13.81 9.20
N PHE A 135 -15.96 -13.60 7.93
CA PHE A 135 -17.21 -12.98 7.53
C PHE A 135 -18.27 -13.98 7.04
N GLY A 136 -18.03 -15.30 7.17
CA GLY A 136 -18.99 -16.34 6.83
C GLY A 136 -19.14 -16.59 5.32
N PHE A 137 -18.11 -16.31 4.54
CA PHE A 137 -18.05 -16.54 3.09
C PHE A 137 -17.03 -17.60 2.68
N ALA A 138 -16.57 -18.43 3.63
CA ALA A 138 -15.75 -19.60 3.29
C ALA A 138 -16.56 -20.54 2.39
N ASP A 139 -15.92 -21.04 1.33
CA ASP A 139 -16.47 -22.14 0.58
C ASP A 139 -16.35 -23.40 1.46
N GLU A 140 -17.46 -24.11 1.68
CA GLU A 140 -17.43 -25.45 2.25
C GLU A 140 -16.80 -26.36 1.20
N ASP A 141 -15.59 -26.86 1.47
CA ASP A 141 -14.91 -27.86 0.63
C ASP A 141 -15.73 -29.17 0.53
#